data_AF-A0A846XAW1-F1
#
_entry.id   AF-A0A846XAW1-F1
#
_cell.length_a   1.000
_cell.length_b   1.000
_cell.length_c   1.000
_cell.angle_alpha   90.00
_cell.angle_beta   90.00
_cell.angle_gamma   90.00
#
_symmetry.space_group_name_H-M   'P 1'
#
loop_
_entity.id
_entity.type
_entity.pdbx_description
1 polymer ?
#
loop_
_entity_poly.entity_id
_entity_poly.type
_entity_poly.pdbx_seq_one_letter_code
_entity_poly.pdbx_strand_id
1 'polypeptide(L)'
;MPFENDGLVPWTPEQVQEVEEQIGPLPQEYRDFVLAVGTGDFSPRVVPSAGIIVDGFLSPLYVANRGGGFDAWVPAEYVPVVSGSGGALAIKTGTGEVFIANYDRGVDLGLEDDPSEEIMSRFLDSWNLLVDQMGSWDSIYE
;
A
#
# COMPACT_ATOMS: atom_id res chain seq x y z
N MET A 1 -1.91 15.31 -12.21
CA MET A 1 -1.44 14.30 -11.25
C MET A 1 -0.07 13.83 -11.70
N PRO A 2 0.86 13.54 -10.78
CA PRO A 2 2.26 13.21 -11.12
C PRO A 2 2.48 11.81 -11.73
N PHE A 3 1.41 11.08 -12.07
CA PHE A 3 1.45 9.79 -12.78
C PHE A 3 0.48 9.85 -13.96
N GLU A 4 0.87 9.32 -15.12
CA GLU A 4 -0.08 9.09 -16.21
C GLU A 4 -1.16 8.13 -15.70
N ASN A 5 -2.42 8.53 -15.80
CA ASN A 5 -3.57 7.84 -15.23
C ASN A 5 -3.97 6.61 -16.05
N ASP A 6 -2.99 5.95 -16.67
CA ASP A 6 -3.15 4.99 -17.76
C ASP A 6 -3.59 3.63 -17.22
N GLY A 7 -4.81 3.57 -16.70
CA GLY A 7 -5.46 2.34 -16.26
C GLY A 7 -5.92 2.32 -14.81
N LEU A 8 -5.77 3.41 -14.04
CA LEU A 8 -6.32 3.48 -12.68
C LEU A 8 -7.85 3.57 -12.73
N VAL A 9 -8.51 2.80 -11.88
CA VAL A 9 -9.98 2.70 -11.81
C VAL A 9 -10.46 3.18 -10.44
N PRO A 10 -11.21 4.30 -10.38
CA PRO A 10 -11.84 4.77 -9.16
C PRO A 10 -12.72 3.71 -8.51
N TRP A 11 -12.67 3.63 -7.18
CA TRP A 11 -13.57 2.80 -6.41
C TRP A 11 -14.95 3.45 -6.36
N THR A 12 -15.99 2.63 -6.23
CA THR A 12 -17.32 3.15 -5.92
C THR A 12 -17.46 3.40 -4.42
N PRO A 13 -18.40 4.27 -3.99
CA PRO A 13 -18.73 4.44 -2.59
C PRO A 13 -19.10 3.11 -1.89
N GLU A 14 -19.77 2.20 -2.59
CA GLU A 14 -20.11 0.87 -2.09
C GLU A 14 -18.86 0.01 -1.84
N GLN A 15 -17.89 0.04 -2.76
CA GLN A 15 -16.62 -0.69 -2.57
C GLN A 15 -15.82 -0.15 -1.38
N VAL A 16 -15.79 1.17 -1.20
CA VAL A 16 -15.17 1.80 -0.02
C VAL A 16 -15.86 1.32 1.25
N GLN A 17 -17.20 1.31 1.27
CA GLN A 17 -17.96 0.83 2.42
C GLN A 17 -17.66 -0.65 2.72
N GLU A 18 -17.66 -1.52 1.71
CA GLU A 18 -17.35 -2.95 1.87
C GLU A 18 -15.95 -3.17 2.45
N VAL A 19 -14.96 -2.41 2.00
CA VAL A 19 -13.60 -2.45 2.55
C VAL A 19 -13.60 -2.01 4.00
N GLU A 20 -14.22 -0.87 4.32
CA GLU A 20 -14.25 -0.33 5.68
C GLU A 20 -14.98 -1.24 6.68
N GLU A 21 -15.98 -2.00 6.23
CA GLU A 21 -16.66 -3.01 7.03
C GLU A 21 -15.74 -4.19 7.40
N GLN A 22 -14.74 -4.52 6.58
CA GLN A 22 -13.80 -5.61 6.82
C GLN A 22 -12.59 -5.18 7.66
N ILE A 23 -11.99 -4.04 7.34
CA ILE A 23 -10.69 -3.64 7.88
C ILE A 23 -10.75 -2.42 8.82
N GLY A 24 -11.94 -1.86 9.01
CA GLY A 24 -12.14 -0.60 9.73
C GLY A 24 -12.03 0.62 8.82
N PRO A 25 -12.29 1.83 9.37
CA PRO A 25 -12.37 3.06 8.58
C PRO A 25 -11.04 3.36 7.87
N LEU A 26 -11.13 3.77 6.60
CA LEU A 26 -9.97 4.19 5.83
C LEU A 26 -9.59 5.62 6.23
N PRO A 27 -8.29 5.94 6.26
CA PRO A 27 -7.85 7.33 6.43
C PRO A 27 -8.42 8.21 5.31
N GLN A 28 -8.88 9.40 5.69
CA GLN A 28 -9.63 10.29 4.79
C GLN A 28 -8.86 10.57 3.48
N GLU A 29 -7.56 10.82 3.57
CA GLU A 29 -6.72 11.10 2.38
C GLU A 29 -6.70 9.93 1.39
N TYR A 30 -6.61 8.69 1.89
CA TYR A 30 -6.63 7.50 1.05
C TYR A 30 -8.02 7.26 0.47
N ARG A 31 -9.07 7.45 1.28
CA ARG A 31 -10.47 7.36 0.85
C ARG A 31 -10.77 8.33 -0.30
N ASP A 32 -10.35 9.58 -0.16
CA ASP A 32 -10.54 10.61 -1.19
C ASP A 32 -9.76 10.25 -2.47
N PHE A 33 -8.55 9.70 -2.32
CA PHE A 33 -7.75 9.24 -3.45
C PHE A 33 -8.41 8.08 -4.22
N VAL A 34 -8.86 7.01 -3.54
CA VAL A 34 -9.43 5.85 -4.25
C VAL A 34 -10.76 6.19 -4.93
N LEU A 35 -11.52 7.15 -4.41
CA LEU A 35 -12.76 7.62 -5.02
C LEU A 35 -12.55 8.55 -6.22
N ALA A 36 -11.47 9.36 -6.21
CA ALA A 36 -11.23 10.35 -7.25
C ALA A 36 -10.27 9.88 -8.34
N VAL A 37 -9.23 9.14 -7.95
CA VAL A 37 -8.12 8.69 -8.80
C VAL A 37 -8.26 7.20 -9.10
N GLY A 38 -8.44 6.42 -8.04
CA GLY A 38 -8.57 4.97 -8.14
C GLY A 38 -7.29 4.18 -7.99
N THR A 39 -7.39 2.90 -8.30
CA THR A 39 -6.33 1.90 -8.09
C THR A 39 -6.09 1.08 -9.35
N GLY A 40 -4.94 0.44 -9.43
CA GLY A 40 -4.48 -0.30 -10.61
C GLY A 40 -2.96 -0.26 -10.72
N ASP A 41 -2.45 -0.93 -11.75
CA ASP A 41 -1.03 -1.01 -12.02
C ASP A 41 -0.48 0.34 -12.50
N PHE A 42 0.78 0.62 -12.18
CA PHE A 42 1.53 1.75 -12.69
C PHE A 42 2.98 1.34 -13.01
N SER A 43 3.72 2.17 -13.74
CA SER A 43 5.11 1.85 -14.08
C SER A 43 5.95 1.61 -12.82
N PRO A 44 6.66 0.48 -12.68
CA PRO A 44 7.43 0.16 -11.48
C PRO A 44 8.37 1.28 -11.03
N ARG A 45 8.36 1.56 -9.73
CA ARG A 45 9.16 2.61 -9.08
C ARG A 45 9.94 2.05 -7.91
N VAL A 46 11.20 2.49 -7.78
CA VAL A 46 12.02 2.16 -6.62
C VAL A 46 11.60 3.05 -5.45
N VAL A 47 11.23 2.45 -4.32
CA VAL A 47 10.91 3.21 -3.11
C VAL A 47 12.22 3.73 -2.49
N PRO A 48 12.40 5.06 -2.33
CA PRO A 48 13.64 5.63 -1.83
C PRO A 48 14.06 5.05 -0.48
N SER A 49 15.32 4.63 -0.38
CA SER A 49 15.92 4.11 0.87
C SER A 49 15.26 2.87 1.47
N ALA A 50 14.33 2.22 0.75
CA ALA A 50 13.59 1.06 1.26
C ALA A 50 14.04 -0.28 0.65
N GLY A 51 14.68 -0.25 -0.52
CA GLY A 51 15.14 -1.46 -1.21
C GLY A 51 14.00 -2.30 -1.82
N ILE A 52 12.77 -1.78 -1.85
CA ILE A 52 11.62 -2.40 -2.49
C ILE A 52 11.22 -1.67 -3.77
N ILE A 53 10.50 -2.37 -4.63
CA ILE A 53 9.92 -1.83 -5.87
C ILE A 53 8.41 -1.88 -5.72
N VAL A 54 7.70 -0.81 -6.05
CA VAL A 54 6.24 -0.78 -6.09
C VAL A 54 5.74 -0.61 -7.52
N ASP A 55 4.62 -1.24 -7.83
CA ASP A 55 4.12 -1.34 -9.21
C ASP A 55 2.59 -1.26 -9.34
N GLY A 56 1.85 -1.14 -8.25
CA GLY A 56 0.39 -1.04 -8.34
C GLY A 56 -0.26 -0.56 -7.06
N PHE A 57 -1.37 0.17 -7.20
CA PHE A 57 -2.29 0.40 -6.09
C PHE A 57 -3.25 -0.80 -6.01
N LEU A 58 -3.37 -1.40 -4.83
CA LEU A 58 -4.20 -2.59 -4.62
C LEU A 58 -5.68 -2.29 -4.86
N SER A 59 -6.38 -3.24 -5.47
CA SER A 59 -7.83 -3.14 -5.70
C SER A 59 -8.62 -3.29 -4.39
N PRO A 60 -9.91 -2.89 -4.36
CA PRO A 60 -10.71 -3.00 -3.13
C PRO A 60 -10.77 -4.44 -2.61
N LEU A 61 -10.83 -5.42 -3.51
CA LEU A 61 -10.88 -6.83 -3.16
C LEU A 61 -9.60 -7.28 -2.43
N TYR A 62 -8.43 -6.84 -2.88
CA TYR A 62 -7.15 -7.18 -2.24
C TYR A 62 -7.03 -6.51 -0.87
N VAL A 63 -7.42 -5.24 -0.78
CA VAL A 63 -7.39 -4.50 0.49
C VAL A 63 -8.34 -5.13 1.53
N ALA A 64 -9.56 -5.51 1.12
CA ALA A 64 -10.54 -6.15 1.99
C ALA A 64 -10.12 -7.56 2.43
N ASN A 65 -9.51 -8.35 1.54
CA ASN A 65 -9.13 -9.74 1.80
C ASN A 65 -7.65 -9.90 2.15
N ARG A 66 -7.04 -8.91 2.79
CA ARG A 66 -5.67 -9.02 3.31
C ARG A 66 -5.53 -10.23 4.24
N GLY A 67 -4.35 -10.84 4.27
CA GLY A 67 -4.04 -11.98 5.16
C GLY A 67 -3.70 -13.29 4.45
N GLY A 68 -3.47 -13.26 3.13
CA GLY A 68 -2.89 -14.39 2.39
C GLY A 68 -1.44 -14.12 2.00
N GLY A 69 -0.62 -15.17 1.93
CA GLY A 69 0.79 -15.04 1.55
C GLY A 69 1.56 -14.11 2.48
N PHE A 70 2.42 -13.26 1.91
CA PHE A 70 3.22 -12.30 2.69
C PHE A 70 2.38 -11.24 3.44
N ASP A 71 1.16 -10.96 2.99
CA ASP A 71 0.27 -10.00 3.68
C ASP A 71 -0.20 -10.54 5.04
N ALA A 72 -0.11 -11.86 5.28
CA ALA A 72 -0.38 -12.45 6.60
C ALA A 72 0.64 -11.98 7.66
N TRP A 73 1.83 -11.57 7.24
CA TRP A 73 2.88 -11.08 8.14
C TRP A 73 2.67 -9.61 8.55
N VAL A 74 1.76 -8.90 7.90
CA VAL A 74 1.47 -7.49 8.19
C VAL A 74 0.50 -7.40 9.38
N PRO A 75 0.86 -6.71 10.48
CA PRO A 75 -0.03 -6.54 11.62
C PRO A 75 -1.36 -5.87 11.25
N ALA A 76 -2.44 -6.26 11.93
CA ALA A 76 -3.80 -5.83 11.59
C ALA A 76 -4.03 -4.31 11.64
N GLU A 77 -3.19 -3.55 12.34
CA GLU A 77 -3.25 -2.08 12.36
C GLU A 77 -2.73 -1.41 11.08
N TYR A 78 -2.03 -2.16 10.21
CA TYR A 78 -1.52 -1.68 8.92
C TYR A 78 -2.22 -2.38 7.77
N VAL A 79 -2.62 -1.62 6.77
CA VAL A 79 -3.32 -2.13 5.60
C VAL A 79 -2.42 -1.93 4.38
N PRO A 80 -1.91 -3.01 3.76
CA PRO A 80 -1.24 -2.90 2.47
C PRO A 80 -2.18 -2.25 1.45
N VAL A 81 -1.68 -1.25 0.74
CA VAL A 81 -2.44 -0.51 -0.28
C VAL A 81 -1.67 -0.29 -1.58
N VAL A 82 -0.35 -0.51 -1.56
CA VAL A 82 0.51 -0.50 -2.76
C VAL A 82 1.26 -1.82 -2.83
N SER A 83 1.10 -2.55 -3.93
CA SER A 83 1.84 -3.78 -4.22
C SER A 83 3.27 -3.49 -4.64
N GLY A 84 4.12 -4.51 -4.47
CA GLY A 84 5.50 -4.43 -4.87
C GLY A 84 6.24 -5.75 -4.84
N SER A 85 7.48 -5.71 -5.33
CA SER A 85 8.46 -6.78 -5.20
C SER A 85 9.37 -6.52 -3.99
N GLY A 86 9.60 -7.54 -3.17
CA GLY A 86 10.34 -7.46 -1.90
C GLY A 86 9.54 -6.88 -0.73
N GLY A 87 8.40 -6.26 -0.99
CA GLY A 87 7.53 -5.69 0.03
C GLY A 87 6.32 -4.93 -0.53
N ALA A 88 5.62 -4.24 0.37
CA ALA A 88 4.47 -3.40 0.06
C ALA A 88 4.54 -2.06 0.82
N LEU A 89 3.74 -1.07 0.38
CA LEU A 89 3.44 0.09 1.23
C LEU A 89 2.08 -0.11 1.87
N ALA A 90 2.05 0.13 3.18
CA ALA A 90 0.86 -0.02 4.01
C ALA A 90 0.50 1.30 4.70
N ILE A 91 -0.77 1.49 5.00
CA ILE A 91 -1.26 2.63 5.79
C ILE A 91 -1.70 2.15 7.17
N LYS A 92 -1.33 2.89 8.20
CA LYS A 92 -1.86 2.69 9.55
C LYS A 92 -3.29 3.24 9.66
N THR A 93 -4.29 2.38 9.89
CA THR A 93 -5.72 2.76 9.79
C THR A 93 -6.15 3.87 10.75
N GLY A 94 -5.52 3.99 11.91
CA GLY A 94 -5.84 5.02 12.90
C GLY A 94 -5.22 6.39 12.64
N THR A 95 -4.12 6.48 11.87
CA THR A 95 -3.33 7.72 11.73
C THR A 95 -3.15 8.18 10.29
N GLY A 96 -3.26 7.29 9.30
CA GLY A 96 -2.98 7.61 7.90
C GLY A 96 -1.49 7.65 7.55
N GLU A 97 -0.61 7.36 8.51
CA GLU A 97 0.83 7.25 8.28
C GLU A 97 1.14 6.07 7.36
N VAL A 98 2.13 6.25 6.48
CA VAL A 98 2.55 5.24 5.51
C VAL A 98 3.78 4.51 6.04
N PHE A 99 3.75 3.19 5.94
CA PHE A 99 4.79 2.27 6.35
C PHE A 99 5.24 1.41 5.17
N ILE A 100 6.48 0.98 5.21
CA ILE A 100 6.99 -0.10 4.38
C ILE A 100 6.76 -1.42 5.13
N ALA A 101 6.14 -2.38 4.47
CA ALA A 101 6.10 -3.78 4.88
C ALA A 101 7.17 -4.55 4.09
N ASN A 102 8.30 -4.87 4.73
CA ASN A 102 9.45 -5.50 4.09
C ASN A 102 9.33 -7.03 4.16
N TYR A 103 8.86 -7.65 3.07
CA TYR A 103 8.64 -9.10 3.00
C TYR A 103 9.96 -9.87 2.90
N ASP A 104 10.98 -9.32 2.25
CA ASP A 104 12.33 -9.93 2.24
C ASP A 104 12.88 -10.08 3.67
N ARG A 105 12.65 -9.07 4.52
CA ARG A 105 13.00 -9.15 5.94
C ARG A 105 12.19 -10.22 6.68
N GLY A 106 10.92 -10.40 6.34
CA GLY A 106 10.08 -11.48 6.87
C GLY A 106 10.63 -12.86 6.52
N VAL A 107 11.12 -13.05 5.29
CA VAL A 107 11.81 -14.27 4.86
C VAL A 107 13.10 -14.48 5.66
N ASP A 108 13.92 -13.44 5.84
CA ASP A 108 15.15 -13.51 6.64
C ASP A 108 14.90 -13.85 8.11
N LEU A 109 13.74 -13.43 8.65
CA LEU A 109 13.30 -13.75 10.00
C LEU A 109 12.68 -15.15 10.12
N GLY A 110 12.37 -15.80 8.99
CA GLY A 110 11.71 -17.11 8.97
C GLY A 110 10.25 -17.05 9.40
N LEU A 111 9.53 -15.97 9.07
CA LEU A 111 8.09 -15.87 9.34
C LEU A 111 7.33 -16.92 8.51
N GLU A 112 6.35 -17.56 9.12
CA GLU A 112 5.46 -18.52 8.45
C GLU A 112 4.08 -17.89 8.26
N ASP A 113 3.33 -17.66 9.34
CA ASP A 113 1.98 -17.05 9.28
C ASP A 113 1.74 -15.99 10.36
N ASP A 114 2.73 -15.70 11.21
CA ASP A 114 2.58 -14.77 12.33
C ASP A 114 2.85 -13.32 11.90
N PRO A 115 1.95 -12.37 12.23
CA PRO A 115 2.21 -10.95 12.00
C PRO A 115 3.40 -10.43 12.81
N SER A 116 4.19 -9.53 12.23
CA SER A 116 5.39 -9.00 12.87
C SER A 116 5.56 -7.49 12.66
N GLU A 117 5.72 -6.75 13.74
CA GLU A 117 6.12 -5.33 13.68
C GLU A 117 7.57 -5.16 13.17
N GLU A 118 8.40 -6.21 13.21
CA GLU A 118 9.81 -6.11 12.78
C GLU A 118 9.97 -5.94 11.27
N ILE A 119 8.95 -6.29 10.49
CA ILE A 119 8.93 -6.03 9.04
C ILE A 119 8.35 -4.65 8.70
N MET A 120 7.81 -3.93 9.69
CA MET A 120 7.16 -2.64 9.50
C MET A 120 8.14 -1.51 9.81
N SER A 121 8.27 -0.57 8.88
CA SER A 121 9.05 0.65 9.12
C SER A 121 8.29 1.88 8.64
N ARG A 122 8.23 2.92 9.48
CA ARG A 122 7.59 4.18 9.12
C ARG A 122 8.31 4.79 7.92
N PHE A 123 7.55 5.23 6.93
CA PHE A 123 8.07 5.80 5.70
C PHE A 123 7.66 7.26 5.53
N LEU A 124 6.36 7.56 5.56
CA LEU A 124 5.83 8.92 5.40
C LEU A 124 4.72 9.20 6.41
N ASP A 125 4.52 10.48 6.71
CA ASP A 125 3.56 10.91 7.73
C ASP A 125 2.10 10.88 7.25
N SER A 126 1.87 10.86 5.93
CA SER A 126 0.53 10.85 5.37
C SER A 126 0.49 10.27 3.94
N TRP A 127 -0.71 9.93 3.50
CA TRP A 127 -0.97 9.44 2.15
C TRP A 127 -0.71 10.51 1.09
N ASN A 128 -1.11 11.76 1.35
CA ASN A 128 -0.87 12.86 0.41
C ASN A 128 0.62 13.08 0.14
N LEU A 129 1.48 12.97 1.17
CA LEU A 129 2.92 13.04 0.98
C LEU A 129 3.46 11.92 0.09
N LEU A 130 2.89 10.71 0.20
CA LEU A 130 3.25 9.59 -0.67
C LEU A 130 2.93 9.93 -2.12
N VAL A 131 1.69 10.32 -2.40
CA VAL A 131 1.22 10.66 -3.75
C VAL A 131 2.05 11.80 -4.36
N ASP A 132 2.37 12.83 -3.58
CA ASP A 132 3.21 13.95 -4.04
C ASP A 132 4.63 13.51 -4.40
N GLN A 133 5.23 12.60 -3.62
CA GLN A 133 6.60 12.15 -3.83
C GLN A 133 6.75 11.09 -4.91
N MET A 134 5.76 10.21 -5.09
CA MET A 134 5.83 9.08 -6.03
C MET A 134 6.18 9.51 -7.46
N GLY A 135 5.80 10.71 -7.88
CA GLY A 135 6.17 11.25 -9.20
C GLY A 135 7.66 11.49 -9.41
N SER A 136 8.42 11.63 -8.33
CA SER A 136 9.86 11.89 -8.33
C SER A 136 10.71 10.65 -8.16
N TRP A 137 10.10 9.47 -7.96
CA TRP A 137 10.83 8.23 -7.76
C TRP A 137 11.32 7.65 -9.07
N ASP A 138 12.54 7.10 -9.05
CA ASP A 138 13.19 6.47 -10.20
C ASP A 138 12.31 5.36 -10.77
N SER A 139 12.10 5.41 -12.08
CA SER A 139 11.48 4.31 -12.82
C SER A 139 12.54 3.29 -13.26
N ILE A 140 12.17 2.02 -13.29
CA ILE A 140 13.08 0.93 -13.67
C ILE A 140 13.20 0.81 -15.20
N TYR A 141 12.37 1.53 -15.96
CA TYR A 141 12.29 1.43 -17.43
C TYR A 141 12.80 2.68 -18.17
N GLU A 142 13.51 3.59 -17.50
CA GLU A 142 14.19 4.74 -18.12
C GLU A 142 15.65 4.45 -18.50
#